data_AF-A0A2P8K6Q6-F1
#
_entry.id   AF-A0A2P8K6Q6-F1
#
_cell.length_a   1.000
_cell.length_b   1.000
_cell.length_c   1.000
_cell.angle_alpha   90.00
_cell.angle_beta   90.00
_cell.angle_gamma   90.00
#
_symmetry.space_group_name_H-M   'P 1'
#
loop_
_entity.id
_entity.type
_entity.pdbx_description
1 polymer ?
#
loop_
_entity_poly.entity_id
_entity_poly.type
_entity_poly.pdbx_seq_one_letter_code
_entity_poly.pdbx_strand_id
1 'polypeptide(L)' 'DGRFLEILQSAPITLYVLQDDVDARGLAGQIADSVGRVSYTDFVRLTVKHAGLLAW' A
#
# COMPACT_ATOMS: atom_id res chain seq x y z
N ASP A 1 11.43 2.34 -14.18
CA ASP A 1 11.89 2.44 -12.79
C ASP A 1 11.43 3.72 -12.11
N GLY A 2 10.72 3.54 -11.00
CA GLY A 2 10.20 4.63 -10.19
C GLY A 2 11.10 4.87 -8.98
N ARG A 3 11.99 5.87 -9.07
CA ARG A 3 12.98 6.22 -8.02
C ARG A 3 12.39 6.32 -6.61
N PHE A 4 11.14 6.75 -6.49
CA PHE A 4 10.47 6.85 -5.18
C PHE A 4 10.13 5.50 -4.57
N LEU A 5 9.74 4.52 -5.39
CA LEU A 5 9.45 3.17 -4.92
C LEU A 5 10.71 2.50 -4.36
N GLU A 6 11.87 2.70 -5.02
CA GLU A 6 13.16 2.19 -4.55
C GLU A 6 13.53 2.73 -3.17
N ILE A 7 13.29 4.03 -2.92
CA ILE A 7 13.52 4.65 -1.60
C ILE A 7 12.63 3.99 -0.55
N LEU A 8 11.33 3.82 -0.85
CA LEU A 8 10.39 3.16 0.08
C LEU A 8 10.76 1.70 0.35
N GLN A 9 11.24 0.97 -0.66
CA GLN A 9 11.66 -0.43 -0.54
C GLN A 9 12.98 -0.61 0.21
N SER A 10 13.83 0.41 0.28
CA SER A 10 15.06 0.37 1.06
C SER A 10 14.82 0.42 2.58
N ALA A 11 13.64 0.89 3.00
CA ALA A 11 13.25 0.93 4.41
C ALA A 11 12.69 -0.43 4.87
N PRO A 12 12.84 -0.80 6.16
CA PRO A 12 12.30 -2.04 6.71
C PRO A 12 10.78 -1.92 6.97
N ILE A 13 10.01 -1.67 5.92
CA ILE A 13 8.56 -1.48 5.94
C ILE A 13 7.86 -2.40 4.95
N THR A 14 6.56 -2.64 5.16
CA THR A 14 5.70 -3.32 4.19
C THR A 14 4.78 -2.31 3.53
N LEU A 15 4.76 -2.30 2.20
CA LEU A 15 3.93 -1.40 1.41
C LEU A 15 2.62 -2.10 1.04
N TYR A 16 1.52 -1.37 1.20
CA TYR A 16 0.20 -1.80 0.79
C TYR A 16 -0.48 -0.74 -0.06
N VAL A 17 -1.35 -1.17 -0.98
CA VAL A 17 -2.25 -0.31 -1.73
C VAL A 17 -3.69 -0.77 -1.53
N LEU A 18 -4.61 0.19 -1.41
CA LEU A 18 -6.03 -0.10 -1.35
C LEU A 18 -6.56 -0.41 -2.75
N GLN A 19 -7.03 -1.64 -2.95
CA GLN A 19 -7.41 -2.14 -4.28
C GLN A 19 -8.59 -1.34 -4.87
N ASP A 20 -9.60 -1.03 -4.06
CA ASP A 20 -10.76 -0.24 -4.48
C ASP A 20 -10.36 1.12 -5.07
N ASP A 21 -9.32 1.76 -4.51
CA ASP A 21 -8.79 3.03 -5.00
C ASP A 21 -7.98 2.90 -6.30
N VAL A 22 -7.28 1.77 -6.46
CA VAL A 22 -6.54 1.44 -7.68
C VAL A 22 -7.50 1.22 -8.84
N ASP A 23 -8.58 0.47 -8.60
CA ASP A 23 -9.59 0.15 -9.60
C ASP A 23 -10.37 1.39 -10.01
N ALA A 24 -10.81 2.20 -9.04
CA ALA A 24 -11.50 3.46 -9.30
C ALA A 24 -10.69 4.44 -10.17
N ARG A 25 -9.36 4.34 -10.12
CA ARG A 25 -8.43 5.19 -10.89
C ARG A 25 -7.85 4.51 -12.12
N GLY A 26 -8.20 3.25 -12.40
CA GLY A 26 -7.67 2.50 -13.55
C GLY A 26 -6.18 2.22 -13.49
N LEU A 27 -5.59 2.07 -12.30
CA LEU A 27 -4.14 1.94 -12.08
C LEU A 27 -3.67 0.49 -11.89
N ALA A 28 -4.52 -0.52 -12.09
CA ALA A 28 -4.24 -1.91 -11.74
C ALA A 28 -2.93 -2.47 -12.36
N GLY A 29 -2.61 -2.07 -13.60
CA GLY A 29 -1.38 -2.47 -14.30
C GLY A 29 -0.13 -1.65 -13.97
N GLN A 30 -0.23 -0.67 -13.07
CA GLN A 30 0.87 0.25 -12.72
C GLN A 30 1.40 0.05 -11.30
N ILE A 31 0.87 -0.94 -10.56
CA ILE A 31 1.31 -1.26 -9.20
C ILE A 31 2.37 -2.38 -9.26
N ALA A 32 3.54 -2.11 -8.69
CA ALA A 32 4.61 -3.11 -8.60
C ALA A 32 4.20 -4.33 -7.78
N ASP A 33 4.64 -5.52 -8.20
CA ASP A 33 4.27 -6.80 -7.55
C ASP A 33 4.75 -6.93 -6.10
N SER A 34 5.74 -6.15 -5.71
CA SER A 34 6.24 -6.06 -4.32
C SER A 34 5.28 -5.34 -3.37
N VAL A 35 4.29 -4.62 -3.89
CA VAL A 35 3.29 -3.90 -3.09
C VAL A 35 2.08 -4.80 -2.85
N GLY A 36 1.75 -5.04 -1.58
CA GLY A 36 0.59 -5.83 -1.20
C GLY A 36 -0.71 -5.13 -1.56
N ARG A 37 -1.69 -5.86 -2.10
CA ARG A 37 -3.03 -5.32 -2.38
C ARG A 37 -3.96 -5.67 -1.22
N VAL A 38 -4.70 -4.69 -0.71
CA VAL A 38 -5.62 -4.88 0.42
C VAL A 38 -7.02 -4.38 0.09
N SER A 39 -8.03 -5.05 0.63
CA SER A 39 -9.40 -4.54 0.67
C SER A 39 -9.58 -3.54 1.83
N TYR A 40 -10.71 -2.85 1.89
CA TYR A 40 -11.06 -2.05 3.08
C TYR A 40 -11.10 -2.87 4.37
N THR A 41 -11.57 -4.12 4.31
CA THR A 41 -11.57 -5.01 5.50
C THR A 41 -10.15 -5.28 5.98
N ASP A 42 -9.23 -5.51 5.06
CA ASP A 42 -7.82 -5.73 5.40
C ASP A 42 -7.15 -4.45 5.89
N PHE A 43 -7.51 -3.29 5.33
CA PHE A 43 -7.06 -1.99 5.84
C PHE A 43 -7.50 -1.75 7.29
N VAL A 44 -8.76 -2.05 7.64
CA VAL A 44 -9.22 -1.98 9.04
C VAL A 44 -8.45 -2.96 9.93
N ARG A 45 -8.14 -4.17 9.45
CA ARG A 45 -7.32 -5.13 10.21
C ARG A 45 -5.90 -4.60 10.44
N LEU A 46 -5.32 -3.88 9.48
CA LEU A 46 -4.02 -3.23 9.64
C LEU A 46 -4.04 -2.17 10.75
N THR A 47 -5.11 -1.36 10.83
CA THR A 47 -5.20 -0.35 11.90
C THR A 47 -5.41 -0.97 13.29
N VAL A 48 -6.08 -2.12 13.39
CA VAL A 48 -6.17 -2.87 14.65
C VAL A 48 -4.82 -3.48 15.04
N LYS A 49 -4.06 -4.00 14.06
CA LYS A 49 -2.76 -4.64 14.27
C LYS A 49 -1.69 -3.66 14.78
N HIS A 50 -1.73 -2.42 14.32
CA HIS A 50 -0.72 -1.40 14.62
C HIS A 50 -1.31 -0.34 15.57
N ALA A 51 -0.79 -0.26 16.80
CA ALA A 51 -1.35 0.57 17.87
C ALA A 51 -1.26 2.10 17.64
N GLY A 52 -0.54 2.54 16.60
CA GLY A 52 -0.40 3.95 16.24
C GLY A 52 -0.55 4.15 14.73
N LEU A 53 -1.18 5.26 14.37
CA LEU A 53 -1.34 5.71 12.98
C LEU A 53 -0.73 7.11 12.84
N LEU A 54 0.09 7.29 11.82
CA LEU A 54 0.51 8.60 11.34
C LEU A 54 -0.13 8.82 9.96
N ALA A 55 -1.10 9.75 9.89
CA ALA A 55 -1.71 10.14 8.64
C ALA A 55 -0.92 11.31 8.02
N TRP A 56 -0.58 11.18 6.73
CA TRP A 56 0.13 12.17 5.94
C TRP A 56 -0.81 12.90 4.99
#